data_AF-A0A916GFI1-F1
#
_entry.id   AF-A0A916GFI1-F1
#
_cell.length_a   1.000
_cell.length_b   1.000
_cell.length_c   1.000
_cell.angle_alpha   90.00
_cell.angle_beta   90.00
_cell.angle_gamma   90.00
#
_symmetry.space_group_name_H-M   'P 1'
#
loop_
_entity.id
_entity.type
_entity.pdbx_description
1 polymer ?
#
loop_
_entity_poly.entity_id
_entity_poly.type
_entity_poly.pdbx_seq_one_letter_code
_entity_poly.pdbx_strand_id
1 'polypeptide(L)'
;MNTPREQISPERLVEAAVVVLKACEEYAAEHHGRKIYPTDLLGSAEQPREMCEFTRFEVEEAAAFLVRMGYIEPRSKAAKG
;
A
#
# COMPACT_ATOMS: atom_id res chain seq x y z
N MET A 1 10.40 20.64 20.88
CA MET A 1 8.95 20.42 20.77
C MET A 1 8.76 19.07 20.08
N ASN A 2 8.17 18.08 20.75
CA ASN A 2 7.82 16.79 20.13
C ASN A 2 6.53 17.01 19.35
N THR A 3 6.60 17.08 18.04
CA THR A 3 5.39 17.02 17.19
C THR A 3 4.79 15.63 17.34
N PRO A 4 3.49 15.49 17.70
CA PRO A 4 2.83 14.19 17.68
C PRO A 4 3.01 13.57 16.28
N ARG A 5 3.53 12.34 16.22
CA ARG A 5 3.56 11.60 14.96
C ARG A 5 2.12 11.40 14.51
N GLU A 6 1.84 11.74 13.26
CA GLU A 6 0.58 11.40 12.59
C GLU A 6 0.36 9.89 12.72
N GLN A 7 -0.82 9.48 13.18
CA GLN A 7 -1.19 8.10 13.41
C GLN A 7 -2.60 7.87 12.88
N ILE A 8 -2.75 6.80 12.11
CA ILE A 8 -4.04 6.28 11.66
C ILE A 8 -4.68 5.44 12.79
N SER A 9 -6.01 5.39 12.86
CA SER A 9 -6.67 4.51 13.84
C SER A 9 -6.47 3.03 13.46
N PRO A 10 -6.53 2.10 14.43
CA PRO A 10 -6.42 0.66 14.13
C PRO A 10 -7.48 0.16 13.14
N GLU A 11 -8.72 0.62 13.27
CA GLU A 11 -9.83 0.25 12.38
C GLU A 11 -9.54 0.71 10.95
N ARG A 12 -9.11 1.96 10.83
CA ARG A 12 -8.79 2.57 9.54
C ARG A 12 -7.55 1.94 8.89
N LEU A 13 -6.57 1.51 9.69
CA LEU A 13 -5.43 0.72 9.23
C LEU A 13 -5.87 -0.63 8.65
N VAL A 14 -6.78 -1.33 9.33
CA VAL A 14 -7.29 -2.63 8.84
C VAL A 14 -8.07 -2.45 7.54
N GLU A 15 -8.94 -1.45 7.45
CA GLU A 15 -9.66 -1.11 6.21
C GLU A 15 -8.69 -0.85 5.04
N ALA A 16 -7.71 0.04 5.26
CA ALA A 16 -6.70 0.38 4.26
C ALA A 16 -5.87 -0.85 3.88
N ALA A 17 -5.48 -1.69 4.84
CA ALA A 17 -4.70 -2.90 4.59
C ALA A 17 -5.47 -3.93 3.74
N VAL A 18 -6.76 -4.13 3.97
CA VAL A 18 -7.59 -5.04 3.16
C VAL A 18 -7.67 -4.54 1.71
N VAL A 19 -7.95 -3.25 1.52
CA VAL A 19 -8.06 -2.64 0.19
C VAL A 19 -6.72 -2.67 -0.55
N VAL A 20 -5.63 -2.31 0.13
CA VAL A 20 -4.27 -2.34 -0.43
C VAL A 20 -3.87 -3.76 -0.83
N LEU A 21 -4.10 -4.76 0.02
CA LEU A 21 -3.76 -6.14 -0.29
C LEU A 21 -4.53 -6.64 -1.51
N LYS A 22 -5.83 -6.37 -1.58
CA LYS A 22 -6.68 -6.73 -2.73
C LYS A 22 -6.17 -6.07 -4.02
N ALA A 23 -5.83 -4.79 -3.96
CA ALA A 23 -5.28 -4.06 -5.11
C ALA A 23 -3.96 -4.66 -5.63
N CYS A 24 -3.07 -5.09 -4.72
CA CYS A 24 -1.83 -5.77 -5.10
C CYS A 24 -2.09 -7.14 -5.77
N GLU A 25 -3.04 -7.92 -5.26
CA GLU A 25 -3.41 -9.22 -5.84
C GLU A 25 -4.09 -9.06 -7.21
N GLU A 26 -4.98 -8.07 -7.36
CA GLU A 26 -5.62 -7.74 -8.65
C GLU A 26 -4.56 -7.33 -9.68
N TYR A 27 -3.64 -6.44 -9.31
CA TYR A 27 -2.52 -6.07 -10.17
C TYR A 27 -1.69 -7.30 -10.58
N ALA A 28 -1.33 -8.16 -9.63
CA ALA A 28 -0.57 -9.36 -9.94
C ALA A 28 -1.32 -10.30 -10.90
N ALA A 29 -2.64 -10.45 -10.73
CA ALA A 29 -3.48 -11.27 -11.61
C ALA A 29 -3.53 -10.69 -13.04
N GLU A 30 -3.62 -9.37 -13.19
CA GLU A 30 -3.67 -8.69 -14.49
C GLU A 30 -2.30 -8.58 -15.18
N HIS A 31 -1.21 -8.59 -14.40
CA HIS A 31 0.16 -8.38 -14.88
C HIS A 31 1.06 -9.62 -14.76
N HIS A 32 0.51 -10.82 -14.97
CA HIS A 32 1.26 -12.08 -15.04
C HIS A 32 2.14 -12.36 -13.81
N GLY A 33 1.64 -12.05 -12.61
CA GLY A 33 2.33 -12.24 -11.34
C GLY A 33 3.35 -11.14 -11.02
N ARG A 34 3.41 -10.05 -11.79
CA ARG A 34 4.27 -8.90 -11.46
C ARG A 34 3.79 -8.25 -10.17
N LYS A 35 4.72 -8.03 -9.25
CA LYS A 35 4.47 -7.32 -7.99
C LYS A 35 4.56 -5.81 -8.19
N ILE A 36 3.70 -5.08 -7.48
CA ILE A 36 3.72 -3.61 -7.40
C ILE A 36 3.71 -3.20 -5.92
N TYR A 37 4.42 -2.13 -5.59
CA TYR A 37 4.32 -1.56 -4.26
C TYR A 37 3.09 -0.65 -4.18
N PRO A 38 2.25 -0.73 -3.13
CA PRO A 38 0.94 -0.07 -3.10
C PRO A 38 0.93 1.42 -3.43
N THR A 39 1.93 2.17 -2.96
CA THR A 39 2.01 3.62 -3.20
C THR A 39 2.28 3.99 -4.65
N ASP A 40 2.75 3.04 -5.46
CA ASP A 40 3.00 3.22 -6.90
C ASP A 40 1.70 3.08 -7.71
N LEU A 41 0.64 2.48 -7.15
CA LEU A 41 -0.71 2.46 -7.74
C LEU A 41 -1.41 3.82 -7.60
N LEU A 42 -1.11 4.60 -6.56
CA LEU A 42 -1.78 5.87 -6.30
C LEU A 42 -1.53 6.90 -7.41
N GLY A 43 -2.60 7.32 -8.08
CA GLY A 43 -2.60 8.24 -9.22
C GLY A 43 -2.25 7.56 -10.55
N SER A 44 -2.01 6.26 -10.57
CA SER A 44 -1.78 5.50 -11.80
C SER A 44 -3.10 5.20 -12.52
N ALA A 45 -3.01 4.86 -13.82
CA ALA A 45 -4.17 4.38 -14.57
C ALA A 45 -4.72 3.04 -14.03
N GLU A 46 -3.91 2.33 -13.23
CA GLU A 46 -4.19 1.02 -12.66
C GLU A 46 -4.67 1.14 -11.21
N GLN A 47 -4.92 2.36 -10.70
CA GLN A 47 -5.46 2.56 -9.35
C GLN A 47 -6.89 2.01 -9.23
N PRO A 48 -7.16 1.02 -8.36
CA PRO A 48 -8.52 0.61 -8.07
C PRO A 48 -9.32 1.73 -7.40
N ARG A 49 -10.62 1.81 -7.69
CA ARG A 49 -11.49 2.89 -7.20
C ARG A 49 -11.55 2.93 -5.67
N GLU A 50 -11.50 1.78 -5.03
CA GLU A 50 -11.51 1.61 -3.58
C GLU A 50 -10.28 2.26 -2.92
N MET A 51 -9.15 2.33 -3.62
CA MET A 51 -7.96 3.04 -3.10
C MET A 51 -8.15 4.56 -3.08
N CYS A 52 -9.12 5.13 -3.79
CA CYS A 52 -9.39 6.57 -3.77
C CYS A 52 -9.96 7.06 -2.44
N GLU A 53 -10.46 6.16 -1.58
CA GLU A 53 -10.97 6.50 -0.25
C GLU A 53 -9.86 6.72 0.78
N PHE A 54 -8.61 6.43 0.42
CA PHE A 54 -7.46 6.50 1.32
C PHE A 54 -6.45 7.54 0.85
N THR A 55 -5.88 8.24 1.82
CA THR A 55 -4.76 9.16 1.60
C THR A 55 -3.47 8.37 1.34
N ARG A 56 -2.46 9.05 0.78
CA ARG A 56 -1.12 8.47 0.62
C ARG A 56 -0.55 7.97 1.96
N PHE A 57 -0.73 8.73 3.03
CA PHE A 57 -0.27 8.36 4.37
C PHE A 57 -0.90 7.04 4.85
N GLU A 58 -2.22 6.90 4.71
CA GLU A 58 -2.93 5.67 5.11
C GLU A 58 -2.47 4.45 4.30
N VAL A 59 -2.21 4.62 3.01
CA VAL A 59 -1.67 3.55 2.14
C VAL A 59 -0.23 3.20 2.52
N GLU A 60 0.59 4.17 2.94
CA GLU A 60 1.95 3.92 3.44
C GLU A 60 1.95 3.12 4.75
N GLU A 61 1.08 3.48 5.69
CA GLU A 61 0.92 2.75 6.96
C GLU A 61 0.39 1.33 6.72
N ALA A 62 -0.61 1.17 5.85
CA ALA A 62 -1.14 -0.13 5.45
C ALA A 62 -0.07 -1.00 4.77
N ALA A 63 0.71 -0.44 3.85
CA ALA A 63 1.82 -1.14 3.20
C ALA A 63 2.88 -1.58 4.22
N ALA A 64 3.27 -0.71 5.15
CA ALA A 64 4.22 -1.04 6.20
C ALA A 64 3.71 -2.18 7.11
N PHE A 65 2.42 -2.15 7.46
CA PHE A 65 1.77 -3.23 8.19
C PHE A 65 1.80 -4.55 7.43
N LEU A 66 1.40 -4.56 6.14
CA LEU A 66 1.39 -5.77 5.31
C LEU A 66 2.80 -6.34 5.07
N VAL A 67 3.81 -5.49 4.92
CA VAL A 67 5.22 -5.91 4.84
C VAL A 67 5.64 -6.58 6.15
N ARG A 68 5.30 -5.99 7.30
CA ARG A 68 5.62 -6.58 8.63
C ARG A 68 4.94 -7.93 8.83
N MET A 69 3.75 -8.10 8.29
CA MET A 69 2.99 -9.36 8.33
C MET A 69 3.44 -10.39 7.30
N GLY A 70 4.28 -10.01 6.33
CA GLY A 70 4.80 -10.89 5.29
C GLY A 70 3.84 -11.13 4.11
N TYR A 71 2.81 -10.30 3.95
CA TYR A 71 1.86 -10.41 2.83
C TYR A 71 2.38 -9.79 1.54
N ILE A 72 3.17 -8.71 1.63
CA ILE A 72 3.79 -8.06 0.46
C ILE A 72 5.28 -7.85 0.70
N GLU A 73 6.05 -7.72 -0.38
CA GLU A 73 7.49 -7.46 -0.29
C GLU A 73 7.78 -6.00 0.07
N PRO A 74 8.86 -5.73 0.84
CA PRO A 74 9.33 -4.36 1.04
C PRO A 74 9.61 -3.69 -0.30
N ARG A 75 9.40 -2.38 -0.38
CA ARG A 75 9.74 -1.61 -1.58
C ARG A 75 11.20 -1.87 -1.94
N SER A 76 11.43 -2.50 -3.09
CA SER A 76 12.78 -2.74 -3.57
C SER A 76 13.47 -1.40 -3.72
N LYS A 77 14.59 -1.22 -3.02
CA LYS A 77 15.50 -0.12 -3.33
C LYS A 77 16.01 -0.44 -4.72
N ALA A 78 15.53 0.25 -5.75
CA ALA A 78 16.10 0.15 -7.08
C ALA A 78 17.62 0.18 -6.93
N ALA A 79 18.29 -0.87 -7.44
CA ALA A 79 19.74 -0.91 -7.46
C ALA A 79 20.21 0.42 -8.06
N LYS A 80 21.02 1.17 -7.30
CA LYS A 80 21.74 2.30 -7.86
C LYS A 80 22.60 1.73 -9.00
N GLY A 81 22.13 1.89 -10.23
CA GLY A 81 22.95 1.77 -11.43
C GLY A 81 23.94 2.92 -11.49
#